data_AF-A0AAU5SG20-F1
#
_entry.id   AF-A0AAU5SG20-F1
#
_cell.length_a   1.000
_cell.length_b   1.000
_cell.length_c   1.000
_cell.angle_alpha   90.00
_cell.angle_beta   90.00
_cell.angle_gamma   90.00
#
_symmetry.space_group_name_H-M   'P 1'
#
loop_
_entity.id
_entity.type
_entity.pdbx_description
1 polymer ?
#
loop_
_entity_poly.entity_id
_entity_poly.type
_entity_poly.pdbx_seq_one_letter_code
_entity_poly.pdbx_strand_id
1 'polypeptide(L)'
;MTAHAHRPHLRHALRRLRGVLLSMGATMVLALGLLVGVTGPAHAATDQPCDIYGNAGTPCVGAFSTVRALYGSYSGNLYQVTRVHDGATLDIGLLAPGGIADAGPQNVFCAAGPCVISKIYDQSPRHNDLTIAGAGTAGAADSGAMADALHVTVGGHSVYGVYVPPGVGYRHAVGSGVATGGQPEGMYMVASGTHTIHDCCFDFGNVEAAEDDTGAGHMDALNISPARACDPCRGNGPWVQADLENGIYQADTNAHSVNGGNSSPFVTAVLKNNGQTSFALKGGDSRSGALTTWWNGALPPGYAPMQQEGSIVMGTGGDNSNRAGGSFFEGVMTSGYPSDAADDAVQANIVSAGYAGDTAGVAPATIAGPGGTCVDVTGDDVAGRSAAVQLWGCQSAAADQHWTHDADGSLRTLGRCLDIVGNSTAQNAQVQLYDCNGVGGQKWVQRADGSLFNPQSGRCLDSPNDATANGTRLQIHDCNGTDAQRFTVNGGAPVNAPGGKCVDIDGDDNGGNLSAAQLWDCQPYALDQHWVHAADGSLRTLGRCLDIDGNGTAQDTQVELYDCDGVGGQVWQQQSDGSLLNPQSGRCLDDPNGAGANGTRLQIHDCNGTAAQKFALN
;
A
#
# COMPACT_ATOMS: atom_id res chain seq x y z
N MET A 1 50.08 86.52 31.91
CA MET A 1 49.91 86.78 33.36
C MET A 1 49.30 85.53 33.99
N THR A 2 49.77 85.14 35.19
CA THR A 2 49.11 84.31 36.24
C THR A 2 48.01 83.30 35.82
N ALA A 3 48.06 81.96 35.96
CA ALA A 3 48.72 80.98 36.85
C ALA A 3 47.74 80.25 37.80
N HIS A 4 47.84 78.91 37.82
CA HIS A 4 47.36 77.93 38.85
C HIS A 4 45.83 77.67 38.94
N ALA A 5 45.31 76.50 39.32
CA ALA A 5 45.87 75.20 39.78
C ALA A 5 44.98 74.02 39.24
N HIS A 6 45.11 72.71 39.50
CA HIS A 6 46.07 71.88 40.26
C HIS A 6 46.08 70.41 39.71
N ARG A 7 46.32 69.37 40.55
CA ARG A 7 45.99 67.93 40.33
C ARG A 7 45.52 67.30 41.68
N PRO A 8 44.96 66.07 41.70
CA PRO A 8 45.81 64.89 41.90
C PRO A 8 45.51 63.69 40.96
N HIS A 9 46.45 62.75 40.90
CA HIS A 9 46.37 61.45 40.21
C HIS A 9 45.93 60.34 41.17
N LEU A 10 45.46 59.20 40.62
CA LEU A 10 45.81 57.79 40.94
C LEU A 10 44.87 56.88 40.10
N ARG A 11 45.25 55.82 39.37
CA ARG A 11 46.54 55.12 39.13
C ARG A 11 46.67 54.66 37.66
N HIS A 12 47.91 54.28 37.32
CA HIS A 12 48.41 53.49 36.17
C HIS A 12 47.44 52.52 35.44
N ALA A 13 47.60 52.20 34.15
CA ALA A 13 48.65 52.54 33.17
C ALA A 13 47.99 52.77 31.78
N LEU A 14 48.31 53.81 31.00
CA LEU A 14 49.50 53.93 30.12
C LEU A 14 49.79 52.68 29.28
N ARG A 15 50.06 52.74 27.97
CA ARG A 15 50.06 53.76 26.87
C ARG A 15 50.52 52.94 25.63
N ARG A 16 50.09 53.12 24.39
CA ARG A 16 50.22 54.27 23.45
C ARG A 16 49.21 54.01 22.31
N LEU A 17 48.40 54.98 21.87
CA LEU A 17 48.67 55.87 20.71
C LEU A 17 49.28 55.15 19.48
N ARG A 18 48.83 55.34 18.23
CA ARG A 18 47.68 56.02 17.59
C ARG A 18 48.00 55.97 16.08
N GLY A 19 47.06 55.59 15.20
CA GLY A 19 47.17 55.87 13.76
C GLY A 19 46.99 54.70 12.80
N VAL A 20 46.16 54.93 11.78
CA VAL A 20 45.90 54.13 10.57
C VAL A 20 45.19 52.78 10.79
N LEU A 21 43.95 52.69 10.30
CA LEU A 21 43.26 51.44 9.98
C LEU A 21 42.65 51.59 8.58
N LEU A 22 43.32 51.00 7.59
CA LEU A 22 42.86 50.85 6.21
C LEU A 22 43.45 49.55 5.67
N SER A 23 42.57 48.67 5.16
CA SER A 23 42.86 47.49 4.33
C SER A 23 43.95 46.49 4.79
N MET A 24 43.53 45.39 5.42
CA MET A 24 44.08 44.01 5.39
C MET A 24 43.57 43.25 6.64
N GLY A 25 43.22 41.97 6.61
CA GLY A 25 43.04 41.03 5.50
C GLY A 25 42.39 39.75 6.03
N ALA A 26 41.56 39.07 5.23
CA ALA A 26 40.83 37.88 5.68
C ALA A 26 41.70 36.62 5.55
N THR A 27 42.63 36.42 6.49
CA THR A 27 43.30 35.12 6.68
C THR A 27 42.39 34.20 7.50
N MET A 28 41.61 33.36 6.83
CA MET A 28 40.96 32.21 7.47
C MET A 28 41.88 30.99 7.36
N VAL A 29 42.04 30.26 8.47
CA VAL A 29 43.10 29.26 8.64
C VAL A 29 42.80 27.98 7.86
N LEU A 30 43.72 27.57 6.99
CA LEU A 30 43.70 26.25 6.36
C LEU A 30 44.20 25.20 7.37
N ALA A 31 43.29 24.59 8.13
CA ALA A 31 43.62 23.47 8.99
C ALA A 31 43.60 22.16 8.17
N LEU A 32 44.78 21.56 7.97
CA LEU A 32 44.93 20.32 7.21
C LEU A 32 44.44 19.12 8.04
N GLY A 33 43.15 18.79 7.92
CA GLY A 33 42.58 17.57 8.49
C GLY A 33 42.75 16.38 7.54
N LEU A 34 43.77 15.54 7.75
CA LEU A 34 43.77 14.19 7.16
C LEU A 34 42.73 13.33 7.89
N LEU A 35 41.49 13.40 7.42
CA LEU A 35 40.53 12.32 7.58
C LEU A 35 40.70 11.39 6.38
N VAL A 36 41.09 10.14 6.64
CA VAL A 36 40.96 9.04 5.66
C VAL A 36 39.48 8.67 5.62
N GLY A 37 38.67 9.53 5.01
CA GLY A 37 37.33 9.20 4.57
C GLY A 37 37.45 8.36 3.31
N VAL A 38 36.84 7.17 3.31
CA VAL A 38 36.76 6.33 2.11
C VAL A 38 35.92 7.10 1.08
N THR A 39 36.57 7.60 0.04
CA THR A 39 35.87 8.29 -1.07
C THR A 39 35.21 7.26 -1.95
N GLY A 40 33.95 6.94 -1.65
CA GLY A 40 33.07 6.34 -2.66
C GLY A 40 32.97 7.25 -3.88
N PRO A 41 32.76 6.70 -5.08
CA PRO A 41 32.55 7.51 -6.28
C PRO A 41 31.31 8.41 -6.08
N ALA A 42 31.43 9.68 -6.47
CA ALA A 42 30.27 10.56 -6.52
C ALA A 42 29.39 10.14 -7.71
N HIS A 43 28.27 9.48 -7.44
CA HIS A 43 27.29 9.11 -8.46
C HIS A 43 26.69 10.38 -9.08
N ALA A 44 26.32 10.30 -10.37
CA ALA A 44 25.67 11.42 -11.03
C ALA A 44 24.24 11.57 -10.50
N ALA A 45 23.69 12.79 -10.53
CA ALA A 45 22.33 13.09 -10.07
C ALA A 45 21.21 12.52 -10.98
N THR A 46 21.52 11.44 -11.71
CA THR A 46 20.70 10.75 -12.71
C THR A 46 20.75 9.23 -12.58
N ASP A 47 21.65 8.68 -11.76
CA ASP A 47 21.84 7.23 -11.65
C ASP A 47 20.70 6.61 -10.84
N GLN A 48 19.96 5.68 -11.45
CA GLN A 48 18.89 4.91 -10.82
C GLN A 48 19.41 3.55 -10.31
N PRO A 49 18.63 2.75 -9.55
CA PRO A 49 19.13 1.56 -8.86
C PRO A 49 19.93 0.57 -9.73
N CYS A 50 19.52 0.34 -10.98
CA CYS A 50 20.23 -0.57 -11.88
C CYS A 50 21.48 0.04 -12.53
N ASP A 51 21.58 1.37 -12.64
CA ASP A 51 22.83 2.04 -13.02
C ASP A 51 23.86 1.90 -11.89
N ILE A 52 23.42 2.08 -10.64
CA ILE A 52 24.24 1.93 -9.43
C ILE A 52 24.79 0.50 -9.33
N TYR A 53 23.92 -0.51 -9.44
CA TYR A 53 24.32 -1.92 -9.42
C TYR A 53 25.21 -2.32 -10.61
N GLY A 54 24.91 -1.81 -11.82
CA GLY A 54 25.76 -2.00 -13.00
C GLY A 54 27.16 -1.41 -12.83
N ASN A 55 27.27 -0.18 -12.33
CA ASN A 55 28.54 0.49 -12.04
C ASN A 55 29.35 -0.21 -10.93
N ALA A 56 28.67 -0.89 -9.99
CA ALA A 56 29.30 -1.72 -8.96
C ALA A 56 29.76 -3.10 -9.46
N GLY A 57 29.46 -3.47 -10.70
CA GLY A 57 29.85 -4.75 -11.31
C GLY A 57 28.88 -5.91 -11.06
N THR A 58 27.68 -5.65 -10.53
CA THR A 58 26.62 -6.63 -10.30
C THR A 58 25.33 -6.19 -11.00
N PRO A 59 25.27 -6.20 -12.35
CA PRO A 59 24.19 -5.57 -13.10
C PRO A 59 22.84 -6.27 -12.87
N CYS A 60 21.76 -5.47 -12.94
CA CYS A 60 20.39 -6.01 -12.94
C CYS A 60 20.17 -6.98 -14.12
N VAL A 61 19.44 -8.05 -13.84
CA VAL A 61 18.94 -9.05 -14.78
C VAL A 61 17.41 -9.15 -14.77
N GLY A 62 16.75 -8.52 -13.80
CA GLY A 62 15.34 -8.16 -13.84
C GLY A 62 15.15 -6.84 -13.08
N ALA A 63 14.31 -5.93 -13.58
CA ALA A 63 14.06 -4.63 -12.99
C ALA A 63 12.60 -4.25 -13.16
N PHE A 64 11.81 -4.34 -12.08
CA PHE A 64 10.35 -4.29 -12.08
C PHE A 64 9.87 -3.13 -11.23
N SER A 65 8.98 -2.30 -11.77
CA SER A 65 8.32 -1.24 -11.00
C SER A 65 7.08 -0.77 -11.74
N THR A 66 6.00 -0.49 -10.99
CA THR A 66 4.83 0.22 -11.52
C THR A 66 4.89 1.73 -11.24
N VAL A 67 5.85 2.19 -10.43
CA VAL A 67 5.89 3.58 -9.95
C VAL A 67 7.00 4.44 -10.56
N ARG A 68 8.15 3.88 -10.95
CA ARG A 68 9.24 4.67 -11.58
C ARG A 68 10.22 3.86 -12.42
N ALA A 69 11.06 4.57 -13.18
CA ALA A 69 12.20 4.01 -13.87
C ALA A 69 13.33 3.60 -12.90
N LEU A 70 13.93 2.44 -13.14
CA LEU A 70 15.05 1.86 -12.39
C LEU A 70 16.40 1.98 -13.12
N TYR A 71 16.39 2.48 -14.36
CA TYR A 71 17.55 3.02 -15.06
C TYR A 71 17.29 4.48 -15.46
N GLY A 72 18.27 5.38 -15.29
CA GLY A 72 18.16 6.80 -15.61
C GLY A 72 17.98 7.11 -17.09
N SER A 73 18.18 6.11 -17.96
CA SER A 73 17.93 6.19 -19.40
C SER A 73 16.67 5.46 -19.88
N TYR A 74 15.93 4.77 -18.98
CA TYR A 74 14.76 4.01 -19.38
C TYR A 74 13.63 4.93 -19.89
N SER A 75 13.04 4.59 -21.03
CA SER A 75 11.95 5.35 -21.67
C SER A 75 10.84 4.43 -22.21
N GLY A 76 10.82 3.18 -21.76
CA GLY A 76 9.81 2.20 -22.12
C GLY A 76 8.61 2.23 -21.17
N ASN A 77 7.75 1.22 -21.32
CA ASN A 77 6.57 1.03 -20.49
C ASN A 77 6.96 0.36 -19.16
N LEU A 78 6.28 0.70 -18.08
CA LEU A 78 6.49 0.14 -16.74
C LEU A 78 5.61 -1.08 -16.50
N TYR A 79 4.34 -1.01 -16.89
CA TYR A 79 3.37 -2.10 -16.76
C TYR A 79 2.25 -1.98 -17.80
N GLN A 80 1.46 -3.03 -17.95
CA GLN A 80 0.24 -3.04 -18.77
C GLN A 80 -0.98 -3.23 -17.87
N VAL A 81 -2.03 -2.46 -18.15
CA VAL A 81 -3.37 -2.69 -17.58
C VAL A 81 -4.28 -3.32 -18.63
N THR A 82 -5.13 -4.24 -18.19
CA THR A 82 -6.22 -4.83 -18.97
C THR A 82 -7.55 -4.45 -18.33
N ARG A 83 -8.46 -3.87 -19.12
CA ARG A 83 -9.81 -3.53 -18.68
C ARG A 83 -10.70 -4.77 -18.68
N VAL A 84 -11.31 -5.07 -17.54
CA VAL A 84 -11.92 -6.38 -17.24
C VAL A 84 -13.10 -6.72 -18.16
N HIS A 85 -13.93 -5.75 -18.52
CA HIS A 85 -15.19 -6.01 -19.23
C HIS A 85 -15.06 -6.21 -20.75
N ASP A 86 -14.01 -5.68 -21.37
CA ASP A 86 -13.79 -5.77 -22.83
C ASP A 86 -12.42 -6.32 -23.25
N GLY A 87 -11.52 -6.56 -22.29
CA GLY A 87 -10.18 -7.09 -22.55
C GLY A 87 -9.25 -6.11 -23.29
N ALA A 88 -9.64 -4.84 -23.40
CA ALA A 88 -8.76 -3.81 -23.96
C ALA A 88 -7.53 -3.64 -23.06
N THR A 89 -6.36 -3.36 -23.65
CA THR A 89 -5.12 -3.12 -22.92
C THR A 89 -4.57 -1.72 -23.13
N LEU A 90 -3.85 -1.22 -22.14
CA LEU A 90 -3.06 0.00 -22.21
C LEU A 90 -1.73 -0.21 -21.49
N ASP A 91 -0.63 0.14 -22.16
CA ASP A 91 0.68 0.20 -21.53
C ASP A 91 0.87 1.56 -20.83
N ILE A 92 1.37 1.54 -19.60
CA ILE A 92 1.64 2.73 -18.80
C ILE A 92 3.13 3.06 -18.88
N GLY A 93 3.43 4.26 -19.37
CA GLY A 93 4.78 4.77 -19.55
C GLY A 93 5.24 5.68 -18.41
N LEU A 94 6.17 6.58 -18.73
CA LEU A 94 6.78 7.53 -17.82
C LEU A 94 6.43 8.97 -18.21
N LEU A 95 6.37 9.86 -17.21
CA LEU A 95 6.29 11.31 -17.43
C LEU A 95 7.52 11.86 -18.17
N ALA A 96 8.68 11.25 -17.97
CA ALA A 96 9.93 11.53 -18.66
C ALA A 96 10.88 10.31 -18.58
N PRO A 97 11.85 10.15 -19.51
CA PRO A 97 12.87 9.12 -19.40
C PRO A 97 13.61 9.16 -18.06
N GLY A 98 13.82 8.00 -17.43
CA GLY A 98 14.44 7.88 -16.11
C GLY A 98 13.58 8.42 -14.94
N GLY A 99 12.32 8.81 -15.19
CA GLY A 99 11.44 9.49 -14.25
C GLY A 99 10.39 8.59 -13.56
N ILE A 100 9.25 9.20 -13.25
CA ILE A 100 8.10 8.60 -12.54
C ILE A 100 7.04 8.11 -13.54
N ALA A 101 6.25 7.11 -13.16
CA ALA A 101 5.11 6.61 -13.94
C ALA A 101 4.12 7.73 -14.30
N ASP A 102 3.53 7.66 -15.49
CA ASP A 102 2.41 8.53 -15.87
C ASP A 102 1.07 7.85 -15.57
N ALA A 103 0.49 8.17 -14.40
CA ALA A 103 -0.81 7.65 -13.98
C ALA A 103 -2.00 8.21 -14.79
N GLY A 104 -1.84 9.35 -15.50
CA GLY A 104 -2.93 10.03 -16.21
C GLY A 104 -3.64 9.15 -17.26
N PRO A 105 -2.89 8.50 -18.18
CA PRO A 105 -3.43 7.54 -19.14
C PRO A 105 -4.21 6.39 -18.50
N GLN A 106 -3.74 5.82 -17.38
CA GLN A 106 -4.46 4.77 -16.67
C GLN A 106 -5.84 5.27 -16.21
N ASN A 107 -5.88 6.43 -15.55
CA ASN A 107 -7.10 6.97 -14.97
C ASN A 107 -8.18 7.22 -16.04
N VAL A 108 -7.78 7.77 -17.20
CA VAL A 108 -8.68 7.96 -18.35
C VAL A 108 -9.16 6.64 -18.95
N PHE A 109 -8.29 5.63 -19.02
CA PHE A 109 -8.60 4.33 -19.61
C PHE A 109 -9.53 3.47 -18.74
N CYS A 110 -9.29 3.49 -17.42
CA CYS A 110 -10.01 2.71 -16.41
C CYS A 110 -11.28 3.42 -15.88
N ALA A 111 -11.50 4.69 -16.20
CA ALA A 111 -12.77 5.39 -15.94
C ALA A 111 -13.97 4.73 -16.66
N ALA A 112 -13.75 3.91 -17.69
CA ALA A 112 -14.80 3.14 -18.36
C ALA A 112 -15.16 1.81 -17.65
N GLY A 113 -14.41 1.42 -16.61
CA GLY A 113 -14.63 0.20 -15.83
C GLY A 113 -13.33 -0.44 -15.34
N PRO A 114 -13.42 -1.41 -14.41
CA PRO A 114 -12.26 -1.89 -13.65
C PRO A 114 -11.09 -2.39 -14.52
N CYS A 115 -9.88 -2.14 -14.05
CA CYS A 115 -8.63 -2.57 -14.67
C CYS A 115 -7.82 -3.46 -13.73
N VAL A 116 -7.18 -4.48 -14.29
CA VAL A 116 -6.13 -5.26 -13.62
C VAL A 116 -4.78 -4.97 -14.25
N ILE A 117 -3.72 -4.96 -13.46
CA ILE A 117 -2.34 -5.02 -13.93
C ILE A 117 -2.13 -6.44 -14.47
N SER A 118 -1.91 -6.57 -15.78
CA SER A 118 -1.79 -7.87 -16.47
C SER A 118 -0.35 -8.26 -16.78
N LYS A 119 0.55 -7.27 -16.75
CA LYS A 119 2.00 -7.45 -16.91
C LYS A 119 2.75 -6.34 -16.20
N ILE A 120 3.88 -6.67 -15.58
CA ILE A 120 4.89 -5.71 -15.11
C ILE A 120 6.14 -5.92 -15.98
N TYR A 121 6.56 -4.89 -16.72
CA TYR A 121 7.66 -5.01 -17.67
C TYR A 121 9.01 -5.07 -16.95
N ASP A 122 9.91 -5.91 -17.45
CA ASP A 122 11.32 -5.84 -17.08
C ASP A 122 11.97 -4.69 -17.86
N GLN A 123 12.43 -3.68 -17.12
CA GLN A 123 13.14 -2.52 -17.67
C GLN A 123 14.57 -2.85 -18.11
N SER A 124 15.10 -4.00 -17.71
CA SER A 124 16.42 -4.47 -18.14
C SER A 124 16.41 -4.90 -19.61
N PRO A 125 17.57 -4.96 -20.28
CA PRO A 125 17.68 -5.49 -21.65
C PRO A 125 17.33 -6.98 -21.80
N ARG A 126 16.91 -7.67 -20.72
CA ARG A 126 16.53 -9.09 -20.73
C ARG A 126 15.07 -9.30 -21.09
N HIS A 127 14.19 -8.34 -20.77
CA HIS A 127 12.74 -8.45 -20.93
C HIS A 127 12.17 -9.70 -20.25
N ASN A 128 12.62 -9.96 -19.02
CA ASN A 128 12.08 -10.98 -18.12
C ASN A 128 10.70 -10.56 -17.54
N ASP A 129 9.80 -10.07 -18.40
CA ASP A 129 8.50 -9.50 -18.03
C ASP A 129 7.69 -10.44 -17.12
N LEU A 130 7.21 -9.90 -15.99
CA LEU A 130 6.30 -10.62 -15.09
C LEU A 130 4.87 -10.57 -15.65
N THR A 131 4.24 -11.73 -15.79
CA THR A 131 2.81 -11.87 -16.11
C THR A 131 2.08 -12.59 -14.99
N ILE A 132 0.75 -12.51 -14.93
CA ILE A 132 -0.08 -13.23 -13.95
C ILE A 132 0.37 -14.71 -13.90
N ALA A 133 0.60 -15.23 -12.70
CA ALA A 133 1.15 -16.57 -12.52
C ALA A 133 0.15 -17.69 -12.90
N GLY A 134 0.70 -18.86 -13.22
CA GLY A 134 -0.09 -20.06 -13.52
C GLY A 134 -0.59 -20.75 -12.26
N ALA A 135 -1.05 -22.00 -12.43
CA ALA A 135 -1.47 -22.84 -11.32
C ALA A 135 -0.33 -23.80 -10.96
N GLY A 136 0.18 -23.67 -9.74
CA GLY A 136 1.22 -24.54 -9.20
C GLY A 136 0.69 -25.72 -8.40
N THR A 137 1.59 -26.38 -7.66
CA THR A 137 1.23 -27.52 -6.80
C THR A 137 0.46 -27.12 -5.54
N ALA A 138 0.57 -25.88 -5.06
CA ALA A 138 -0.05 -25.43 -3.81
C ALA A 138 -1.16 -24.36 -3.94
N GLY A 139 -1.31 -23.73 -5.11
CA GLY A 139 -2.35 -22.73 -5.38
C GLY A 139 -2.79 -22.74 -6.84
N ALA A 140 -4.08 -22.44 -7.09
CA ALA A 140 -4.59 -22.35 -8.46
C ALA A 140 -4.11 -21.08 -9.17
N ALA A 141 -4.45 -20.94 -10.46
CA ALA A 141 -4.00 -19.81 -11.27
C ALA A 141 -4.44 -18.46 -10.69
N ASP A 142 -3.49 -17.54 -10.59
CA ASP A 142 -3.68 -16.24 -9.96
C ASP A 142 -4.51 -15.27 -10.82
N SER A 143 -4.88 -14.14 -10.21
CA SER A 143 -5.46 -12.98 -10.86
C SER A 143 -4.47 -11.81 -10.92
N GLY A 144 -4.68 -10.91 -11.88
CA GLY A 144 -3.96 -9.63 -11.92
C GLY A 144 -4.43 -8.68 -10.82
N ALA A 145 -3.51 -7.92 -10.24
CA ALA A 145 -3.80 -6.95 -9.19
C ALA A 145 -4.71 -5.83 -9.71
N MET A 146 -5.61 -5.33 -8.86
CA MET A 146 -6.44 -4.17 -9.20
C MET A 146 -5.59 -2.91 -9.39
N ALA A 147 -5.65 -2.31 -10.58
CA ALA A 147 -4.75 -1.23 -10.98
C ALA A 147 -4.96 0.09 -10.20
N ASP A 148 -6.13 0.24 -9.59
CA ASP A 148 -6.58 1.39 -8.78
C ASP A 148 -6.40 1.20 -7.27
N ALA A 149 -6.14 -0.02 -6.78
CA ALA A 149 -6.27 -0.37 -5.36
C ALA A 149 -5.14 0.13 -4.45
N LEU A 150 -3.93 0.39 -4.99
CA LEU A 150 -2.77 0.87 -4.23
C LEU A 150 -2.27 2.21 -4.80
N HIS A 151 -3.00 3.27 -4.48
CA HIS A 151 -2.65 4.63 -4.86
C HIS A 151 -1.67 5.26 -3.86
N VAL A 152 -0.52 5.73 -4.36
CA VAL A 152 0.51 6.41 -3.56
C VAL A 152 1.13 7.57 -4.34
N THR A 153 2.11 8.25 -3.74
CA THR A 153 2.92 9.26 -4.40
C THR A 153 4.41 8.93 -4.34
N VAL A 154 5.13 9.27 -5.42
CA VAL A 154 6.59 9.24 -5.49
C VAL A 154 7.05 10.59 -6.06
N GLY A 155 7.91 11.29 -5.34
CA GLY A 155 8.37 12.64 -5.71
C GLY A 155 7.25 13.68 -5.74
N GLY A 156 6.14 13.43 -5.04
CA GLY A 156 4.91 14.23 -5.10
C GLY A 156 4.02 13.96 -6.33
N HIS A 157 4.37 13.01 -7.19
CA HIS A 157 3.54 12.58 -8.31
C HIS A 157 2.68 11.37 -7.94
N SER A 158 1.40 11.40 -8.34
CA SER A 158 0.45 10.29 -8.22
C SER A 158 0.89 9.07 -9.03
N VAL A 159 0.96 7.90 -8.40
CA VAL A 159 1.32 6.62 -9.02
C VAL A 159 0.54 5.46 -8.39
N TYR A 160 0.57 4.28 -9.01
CA TYR A 160 -0.04 3.07 -8.50
C TYR A 160 1.02 2.00 -8.21
N GLY A 161 1.02 1.47 -7.00
CA GLY A 161 1.73 0.23 -6.65
C GLY A 161 0.91 -1.00 -7.05
N VAL A 162 1.43 -2.19 -6.74
CA VAL A 162 0.73 -3.46 -6.91
C VAL A 162 0.18 -3.92 -5.57
N TYR A 163 -1.15 -3.85 -5.41
CA TYR A 163 -1.85 -4.45 -4.28
C TYR A 163 -1.93 -5.97 -4.48
N VAL A 164 -1.37 -6.74 -3.55
CA VAL A 164 -1.33 -8.21 -3.63
C VAL A 164 -2.16 -8.78 -2.47
N PRO A 165 -3.47 -9.00 -2.64
CA PRO A 165 -4.23 -9.89 -1.78
C PRO A 165 -3.95 -11.36 -2.13
N PRO A 166 -4.47 -12.31 -1.34
CA PRO A 166 -4.48 -13.74 -1.68
C PRO A 166 -5.07 -13.99 -3.08
N GLY A 167 -4.50 -14.96 -3.80
CA GLY A 167 -4.87 -15.27 -5.18
C GLY A 167 -4.40 -14.25 -6.24
N VAL A 168 -3.50 -13.32 -5.88
CA VAL A 168 -2.83 -12.41 -6.82
C VAL A 168 -1.34 -12.68 -6.81
N GLY A 169 -0.75 -12.82 -8.00
CA GLY A 169 0.65 -13.17 -8.15
C GLY A 169 1.11 -13.10 -9.60
N TYR A 170 2.42 -12.99 -9.76
CA TYR A 170 3.06 -12.85 -11.06
C TYR A 170 4.32 -13.71 -11.14
N ARG A 171 4.56 -14.30 -12.31
CA ARG A 171 5.74 -15.13 -12.57
C ARG A 171 6.36 -14.81 -13.93
N HIS A 172 7.66 -15.08 -14.03
CA HIS A 172 8.39 -15.24 -15.28
C HIS A 172 9.15 -16.58 -15.24
N ALA A 173 8.88 -17.49 -16.17
CA ALA A 173 9.53 -18.79 -16.21
C ALA A 173 10.94 -18.71 -16.80
N VAL A 174 11.96 -19.12 -16.03
CA VAL A 174 13.38 -19.22 -16.40
C VAL A 174 13.91 -17.98 -17.13
N GLY A 175 14.13 -16.90 -16.38
CA GLY A 175 14.56 -15.60 -16.88
C GLY A 175 15.99 -15.57 -17.43
N SER A 176 16.20 -14.76 -18.46
CA SER A 176 17.51 -14.58 -19.10
C SER A 176 18.50 -13.89 -18.15
N GLY A 177 19.50 -14.64 -17.68
CA GLY A 177 20.59 -14.12 -16.84
C GLY A 177 20.30 -14.14 -15.34
N VAL A 178 19.13 -14.62 -14.91
CA VAL A 178 18.85 -14.95 -13.51
C VAL A 178 19.81 -16.05 -13.05
N ALA A 179 20.19 -16.06 -11.78
CA ALA A 179 21.14 -17.03 -11.25
C ALA A 179 20.52 -18.44 -11.20
N THR A 180 21.36 -19.45 -11.42
CA THR A 180 20.96 -20.86 -11.37
C THR A 180 22.06 -21.73 -10.79
N GLY A 181 21.73 -22.78 -10.03
CA GLY A 181 22.69 -23.80 -9.60
C GLY A 181 23.87 -23.26 -8.79
N GLY A 182 23.59 -22.39 -7.83
CA GLY A 182 24.57 -21.84 -6.90
C GLY A 182 25.37 -20.66 -7.46
N GLN A 183 24.90 -20.01 -8.53
CA GLN A 183 25.46 -18.71 -8.93
C GLN A 183 25.11 -17.63 -7.88
N PRO A 184 26.00 -16.64 -7.67
CA PRO A 184 25.73 -15.54 -6.77
C PRO A 184 24.73 -14.55 -7.36
N GLU A 185 23.82 -14.06 -6.52
CA GLU A 185 22.84 -13.04 -6.88
C GLU A 185 22.57 -12.07 -5.72
N GLY A 186 21.75 -11.06 -6.03
CA GLY A 186 21.24 -10.09 -5.08
C GLY A 186 19.95 -9.49 -5.60
N MET A 187 19.12 -9.02 -4.68
CA MET A 187 17.81 -8.46 -4.99
C MET A 187 17.38 -7.49 -3.92
N TYR A 188 16.56 -6.51 -4.32
CA TYR A 188 15.80 -5.70 -3.38
C TYR A 188 14.35 -5.60 -3.83
N MET A 189 13.46 -5.34 -2.88
CA MET A 189 12.14 -4.77 -3.17
C MET A 189 11.82 -3.61 -2.22
N VAL A 190 11.04 -2.66 -2.71
CA VAL A 190 10.28 -1.71 -1.90
C VAL A 190 8.88 -2.26 -1.78
N ALA A 191 8.49 -2.62 -0.55
CA ALA A 191 7.20 -3.20 -0.23
C ALA A 191 6.56 -2.51 1.00
N SER A 192 5.33 -2.86 1.34
CA SER A 192 4.71 -2.37 2.58
C SER A 192 5.13 -3.17 3.82
N GLY A 193 5.43 -2.46 4.91
CA GLY A 193 5.52 -3.03 6.25
C GLY A 193 4.21 -2.93 7.05
N THR A 194 3.13 -2.40 6.45
CA THR A 194 1.80 -2.23 7.05
C THR A 194 0.69 -3.02 6.33
N HIS A 195 0.96 -3.53 5.12
CA HIS A 195 0.16 -4.53 4.42
C HIS A 195 0.95 -5.83 4.35
N THR A 196 0.63 -6.78 5.22
CA THR A 196 1.21 -8.13 5.20
C THR A 196 0.24 -9.13 5.81
N ILE A 197 0.03 -10.28 5.16
CA ILE A 197 -0.83 -11.36 5.66
C ILE A 197 0.02 -12.50 6.24
N HIS A 198 -0.46 -13.14 7.32
CA HIS A 198 0.23 -14.27 7.97
C HIS A 198 -0.10 -15.60 7.29
N ASP A 199 0.35 -15.79 6.04
CA ASP A 199 0.36 -17.07 5.35
C ASP A 199 1.52 -17.11 4.34
N CYS A 200 1.59 -18.15 3.51
CA CYS A 200 2.61 -18.35 2.48
C CYS A 200 2.10 -18.00 1.07
N CYS A 201 2.88 -17.30 0.24
CA CYS A 201 4.09 -16.54 0.58
C CYS A 201 4.14 -15.23 -0.21
N PHE A 202 4.47 -14.10 0.44
CA PHE A 202 4.60 -12.81 -0.24
C PHE A 202 6.07 -12.58 -0.59
N ASP A 203 6.48 -13.20 -1.70
CA ASP A 203 7.87 -13.26 -2.11
C ASP A 203 8.16 -12.42 -3.35
N PHE A 204 9.43 -12.05 -3.52
CA PHE A 204 9.98 -11.48 -4.74
C PHE A 204 11.41 -12.01 -4.95
N GLY A 205 11.66 -12.74 -6.03
CA GLY A 205 13.01 -13.25 -6.32
C GLY A 205 13.04 -14.55 -7.10
N ASN A 206 14.10 -15.33 -6.88
CA ASN A 206 14.45 -16.51 -7.65
C ASN A 206 13.62 -17.72 -7.19
N VAL A 207 13.01 -18.44 -8.13
CA VAL A 207 12.17 -19.62 -7.86
C VAL A 207 12.35 -20.71 -8.93
N GLU A 208 11.67 -21.83 -8.73
CA GLU A 208 11.67 -23.03 -9.57
C GLU A 208 11.30 -22.77 -11.03
N ALA A 209 11.88 -23.56 -11.94
CA ALA A 209 11.61 -23.52 -13.36
C ALA A 209 10.15 -23.87 -13.71
N ALA A 210 9.51 -24.68 -12.87
CA ALA A 210 8.07 -24.98 -12.86
C ALA A 210 7.41 -24.38 -11.60
N GLU A 211 6.08 -24.36 -11.53
CA GLU A 211 5.31 -23.89 -10.36
C GLU A 211 5.14 -25.01 -9.31
N ASP A 212 6.22 -25.73 -9.03
CA ASP A 212 6.28 -26.95 -8.20
C ASP A 212 7.35 -26.78 -7.10
N ASP A 213 7.13 -27.29 -5.87
CA ASP A 213 8.21 -27.48 -4.87
C ASP A 213 9.20 -28.54 -5.40
N THR A 214 10.44 -28.11 -5.66
CA THR A 214 11.53 -29.01 -6.09
C THR A 214 12.57 -29.28 -4.99
N GLY A 215 12.40 -28.68 -3.82
CA GLY A 215 13.12 -28.96 -2.59
C GLY A 215 14.08 -27.86 -2.12
N ALA A 216 14.51 -27.98 -0.86
CA ALA A 216 15.42 -27.06 -0.18
C ALA A 216 16.61 -26.57 -1.05
N GLY A 217 16.70 -25.25 -1.19
CA GLY A 217 17.73 -24.53 -1.94
C GLY A 217 17.37 -24.20 -3.39
N HIS A 218 16.18 -24.54 -3.88
CA HIS A 218 15.75 -24.27 -5.25
C HIS A 218 15.11 -22.87 -5.44
N MET A 219 14.68 -22.20 -4.35
CA MET A 219 14.40 -20.75 -4.32
C MET A 219 15.55 -19.93 -3.72
N ASP A 220 15.60 -18.64 -4.06
CA ASP A 220 16.32 -17.59 -3.34
C ASP A 220 15.50 -16.29 -3.48
N ALA A 221 14.51 -16.08 -2.60
CA ALA A 221 13.53 -15.00 -2.74
C ALA A 221 13.39 -14.14 -1.48
N LEU A 222 13.15 -12.84 -1.66
CA LEU A 222 12.81 -11.92 -0.58
C LEU A 222 11.38 -12.13 -0.12
N ASN A 223 11.18 -12.54 1.13
CA ASN A 223 9.89 -12.57 1.79
C ASN A 223 9.72 -11.34 2.71
N ILE A 224 8.55 -10.69 2.66
CA ILE A 224 8.08 -9.81 3.75
C ILE A 224 6.79 -10.39 4.30
N SER A 225 6.81 -10.83 5.56
CA SER A 225 5.61 -11.32 6.23
C SER A 225 5.75 -11.32 7.76
N PRO A 226 4.63 -11.43 8.50
CA PRO A 226 4.62 -11.76 9.92
C PRO A 226 4.76 -13.27 10.17
N ALA A 227 5.04 -14.10 9.16
CA ALA A 227 5.21 -15.53 9.32
C ALA A 227 6.43 -15.83 10.21
N ARG A 228 6.27 -16.76 11.16
CA ARG A 228 7.31 -17.07 12.16
C ARG A 228 8.38 -18.01 11.60
N ALA A 229 9.27 -17.47 10.78
CA ALA A 229 10.57 -18.07 10.48
C ALA A 229 11.49 -18.19 11.73
N CYS A 230 11.08 -17.62 12.87
CA CYS A 230 11.78 -17.70 14.14
C CYS A 230 10.87 -18.06 15.32
N ASP A 231 11.39 -18.84 16.27
CA ASP A 231 10.81 -18.93 17.61
C ASP A 231 11.90 -18.98 18.70
N PRO A 232 11.98 -17.97 19.60
CA PRO A 232 11.25 -16.71 19.59
C PRO A 232 11.81 -15.71 18.56
N CYS A 233 10.92 -15.01 17.85
CA CYS A 233 11.29 -13.85 17.03
C CYS A 233 11.61 -12.60 17.87
N ARG A 234 12.36 -11.67 17.27
CA ARG A 234 12.64 -10.34 17.83
C ARG A 234 11.77 -9.28 17.16
N GLY A 235 11.16 -8.40 17.96
CA GLY A 235 10.26 -7.36 17.47
C GLY A 235 8.87 -7.88 17.09
N ASN A 236 8.08 -7.03 16.42
CA ASN A 236 6.67 -7.29 16.13
C ASN A 236 6.40 -7.70 14.66
N GLY A 237 7.45 -7.76 13.83
CA GLY A 237 7.31 -7.94 12.39
C GLY A 237 6.72 -6.72 11.67
N PRO A 238 6.33 -6.87 10.39
CA PRO A 238 6.71 -8.00 9.54
C PRO A 238 8.23 -8.06 9.38
N TRP A 239 8.77 -9.24 9.07
CA TRP A 239 10.20 -9.44 8.93
C TRP A 239 10.59 -9.53 7.46
N VAL A 240 11.78 -9.01 7.12
CA VAL A 240 12.46 -9.28 5.85
C VAL A 240 13.22 -10.60 5.99
N GLN A 241 12.93 -11.55 5.12
CA GLN A 241 13.38 -12.94 5.24
C GLN A 241 13.83 -13.45 3.87
N ALA A 242 14.55 -14.56 3.84
CA ALA A 242 14.82 -15.30 2.62
C ALA A 242 13.91 -16.53 2.59
N ASP A 243 13.06 -16.68 1.58
CA ASP A 243 12.54 -18.00 1.24
C ASP A 243 13.60 -18.72 0.38
N LEU A 244 13.98 -19.91 0.82
CA LEU A 244 15.01 -20.74 0.20
C LEU A 244 14.42 -22.10 -0.27
N GLU A 245 13.09 -22.21 -0.34
CA GLU A 245 12.27 -23.42 -0.47
C GLU A 245 12.38 -24.35 0.74
N ASN A 246 11.26 -24.96 1.14
CA ASN A 246 11.06 -25.77 2.33
C ASN A 246 11.40 -25.03 3.66
N GLY A 247 11.57 -23.71 3.62
CA GLY A 247 11.85 -22.89 4.78
C GLY A 247 12.08 -21.41 4.46
N ILE A 248 11.38 -20.55 5.20
CA ILE A 248 11.67 -19.13 5.30
C ILE A 248 12.69 -18.89 6.42
N TYR A 249 13.70 -18.07 6.17
CA TYR A 249 14.86 -17.88 7.05
C TYR A 249 15.16 -16.40 7.34
N GLN A 250 15.47 -16.10 8.60
CA GLN A 250 16.03 -14.80 9.03
C GLN A 250 17.53 -14.89 9.39
N ALA A 251 18.09 -16.09 9.41
CA ALA A 251 19.48 -16.44 9.75
C ALA A 251 19.80 -17.86 9.24
N ASP A 252 20.96 -18.42 9.58
CA ASP A 252 21.29 -19.85 9.34
C ASP A 252 20.39 -20.83 10.11
N THR A 253 19.60 -20.36 11.07
CA THR A 253 18.61 -21.16 11.79
C THR A 253 17.33 -20.37 12.05
N ASN A 254 16.25 -21.08 12.40
CA ASN A 254 14.99 -20.53 12.88
C ASN A 254 15.00 -20.17 14.38
N ALA A 255 16.19 -20.07 15.00
CA ALA A 255 16.34 -19.71 16.42
C ALA A 255 17.14 -18.41 16.55
N HIS A 256 16.61 -17.45 17.32
CA HIS A 256 17.31 -16.22 17.73
C HIS A 256 17.72 -15.25 16.61
N SER A 257 16.74 -14.82 15.82
CA SER A 257 16.94 -13.72 14.87
C SER A 257 17.32 -12.39 15.55
N VAL A 258 18.29 -11.68 14.97
CA VAL A 258 18.56 -10.27 15.31
C VAL A 258 17.76 -9.29 14.45
N ASN A 259 17.03 -9.77 13.44
CA ASN A 259 16.07 -8.99 12.68
C ASN A 259 14.99 -8.44 13.61
N GLY A 260 14.78 -7.12 13.60
CA GLY A 260 13.78 -6.47 14.45
C GLY A 260 12.38 -6.43 13.84
N GLY A 261 12.23 -6.86 12.59
CA GLY A 261 11.10 -6.51 11.74
C GLY A 261 11.18 -5.06 11.26
N ASN A 262 10.33 -4.70 10.31
CA ASN A 262 10.16 -3.34 9.83
C ASN A 262 8.69 -3.08 9.47
N SER A 263 7.99 -2.37 10.36
CA SER A 263 6.60 -1.95 10.17
C SER A 263 6.47 -0.53 9.59
N SER A 264 7.46 -0.07 8.82
CA SER A 264 7.37 1.21 8.11
C SER A 264 6.37 1.08 6.96
N PRO A 265 5.59 2.12 6.60
CA PRO A 265 4.69 2.05 5.45
C PRO A 265 5.40 1.66 4.15
N PHE A 266 6.65 2.08 3.95
CA PHE A 266 7.50 1.62 2.85
C PHE A 266 8.79 1.03 3.42
N VAL A 267 9.07 -0.22 3.07
CA VAL A 267 10.22 -1.01 3.51
C VAL A 267 11.09 -1.33 2.31
N THR A 268 12.34 -0.89 2.36
CA THR A 268 13.38 -1.44 1.47
C THR A 268 13.85 -2.74 2.11
N ALA A 269 13.66 -3.86 1.41
CA ALA A 269 14.14 -5.17 1.78
C ALA A 269 15.27 -5.59 0.82
N VAL A 270 16.36 -6.18 1.33
CA VAL A 270 17.49 -6.64 0.51
C VAL A 270 17.89 -8.05 0.92
N LEU A 271 17.96 -8.96 -0.06
CA LEU A 271 18.56 -10.28 0.04
C LEU A 271 19.74 -10.33 -0.93
N LYS A 272 20.83 -10.96 -0.51
CA LYS A 272 21.89 -11.35 -1.43
C LYS A 272 22.55 -12.63 -0.99
N ASN A 273 22.77 -13.53 -1.93
CA ASN A 273 23.20 -14.89 -1.70
C ASN A 273 24.42 -15.16 -2.58
N ASN A 274 25.49 -15.71 -2.01
CA ASN A 274 26.66 -16.08 -2.82
C ASN A 274 26.45 -17.41 -3.58
N GLY A 275 25.31 -18.08 -3.37
CA GLY A 275 24.92 -19.35 -3.99
C GLY A 275 25.70 -20.57 -3.48
N GLN A 276 26.67 -20.38 -2.58
CA GLN A 276 27.66 -21.40 -2.22
C GLN A 276 27.69 -21.72 -0.73
N THR A 277 27.67 -20.68 0.12
CA THR A 277 27.93 -20.81 1.56
C THR A 277 27.27 -19.75 2.44
N SER A 278 26.86 -18.60 1.90
CA SER A 278 26.43 -17.45 2.74
C SER A 278 25.45 -16.53 2.04
N PHE A 279 24.49 -16.03 2.83
CA PHE A 279 23.54 -14.99 2.43
C PHE A 279 23.53 -13.83 3.44
N ALA A 280 22.94 -12.71 3.03
CA ALA A 280 22.73 -11.54 3.86
C ALA A 280 21.32 -10.96 3.68
N LEU A 281 20.74 -10.50 4.78
CA LEU A 281 19.45 -9.80 4.83
C LEU A 281 19.65 -8.40 5.39
N LYS A 282 19.05 -7.41 4.73
CA LYS A 282 19.02 -6.02 5.21
C LYS A 282 17.64 -5.41 5.03
N GLY A 283 17.39 -4.31 5.73
CA GLY A 283 16.31 -3.41 5.35
C GLY A 283 16.34 -2.05 6.04
N GLY A 284 15.44 -1.17 5.60
CA GLY A 284 15.29 0.20 6.10
C GLY A 284 13.93 0.79 5.71
N ASP A 285 13.61 1.99 6.19
CA ASP A 285 12.45 2.76 5.72
C ASP A 285 12.81 3.36 4.34
N SER A 286 12.01 3.11 3.31
CA SER A 286 12.26 3.63 1.96
C SER A 286 12.12 5.15 1.86
N ARG A 287 11.68 5.82 2.93
CA ARG A 287 11.52 7.28 3.01
C ARG A 287 12.63 7.97 3.80
N SER A 288 13.42 7.23 4.60
CA SER A 288 14.51 7.83 5.38
C SER A 288 15.55 6.85 5.89
N GLY A 289 16.79 7.33 6.05
CA GLY A 289 17.87 6.58 6.71
C GLY A 289 18.55 5.54 5.82
N ALA A 290 19.47 4.80 6.44
CA ALA A 290 20.29 3.77 5.80
C ALA A 290 19.76 2.36 6.06
N LEU A 291 20.26 1.38 5.32
CA LEU A 291 19.97 -0.03 5.57
C LEU A 291 20.57 -0.47 6.91
N THR A 292 19.86 -1.35 7.59
CA THR A 292 20.36 -2.15 8.71
C THR A 292 20.59 -3.58 8.23
N THR A 293 21.81 -4.08 8.35
CA THR A 293 22.10 -5.51 8.14
C THR A 293 21.59 -6.31 9.34
N TRP A 294 20.64 -7.21 9.09
CA TRP A 294 20.09 -8.13 10.09
C TRP A 294 20.71 -9.52 10.00
N TRP A 295 21.13 -9.95 8.81
CA TRP A 295 21.92 -11.16 8.65
C TRP A 295 23.06 -10.93 7.66
N ASN A 296 24.21 -11.54 7.94
CA ASN A 296 25.32 -11.72 7.00
C ASN A 296 26.15 -12.89 7.53
N GLY A 297 25.90 -14.08 7.02
CA GLY A 297 26.40 -15.32 7.62
C GLY A 297 26.10 -16.55 6.75
N ALA A 298 26.27 -17.72 7.34
CA ALA A 298 26.10 -18.98 6.62
C ALA A 298 24.69 -19.17 6.04
N LEU A 299 24.58 -19.97 4.97
CA LEU A 299 23.33 -20.59 4.57
C LEU A 299 22.87 -21.62 5.62
N PRO A 300 21.56 -21.90 5.73
CA PRO A 300 21.08 -22.92 6.66
C PRO A 300 21.64 -24.32 6.33
N PRO A 301 21.76 -25.23 7.32
CA PRO A 301 22.30 -26.57 7.09
C PRO A 301 21.48 -27.35 6.04
N GLY A 302 22.13 -27.72 4.93
CA GLY A 302 21.52 -28.46 3.81
C GLY A 302 21.35 -27.65 2.52
N TYR A 303 21.38 -26.32 2.59
CA TYR A 303 21.12 -25.39 1.48
C TYR A 303 22.38 -25.00 0.70
N ALA A 304 23.51 -25.68 0.92
CA ALA A 304 24.82 -25.28 0.40
C ALA A 304 25.45 -26.40 -0.46
N PRO A 305 25.75 -26.15 -1.76
CA PRO A 305 25.42 -24.96 -2.53
C PRO A 305 23.91 -24.83 -2.78
N MET A 306 23.46 -23.64 -3.12
CA MET A 306 22.10 -23.40 -3.61
C MET A 306 21.89 -24.10 -4.97
N GLN A 307 20.63 -24.37 -5.29
CA GLN A 307 20.18 -25.07 -6.50
C GLN A 307 19.16 -24.23 -7.29
N GLN A 308 19.26 -22.90 -7.23
CA GLN A 308 18.28 -21.99 -7.83
C GLN A 308 17.99 -22.36 -9.31
N GLU A 309 16.74 -22.18 -9.76
CA GLU A 309 16.34 -22.60 -11.11
C GLU A 309 16.10 -21.44 -12.09
N GLY A 310 16.03 -20.21 -11.60
CA GLY A 310 16.12 -18.99 -12.40
C GLY A 310 14.79 -18.44 -12.92
N SER A 311 13.64 -18.94 -12.47
CA SER A 311 12.38 -18.22 -12.63
C SER A 311 12.32 -17.04 -11.68
N ILE A 312 11.37 -16.13 -11.92
CA ILE A 312 11.11 -14.96 -11.08
C ILE A 312 9.67 -15.00 -10.59
N VAL A 313 9.45 -14.77 -9.30
CA VAL A 313 8.11 -14.58 -8.72
C VAL A 313 7.93 -13.15 -8.17
N MET A 314 6.67 -12.71 -8.09
CA MET A 314 6.25 -11.59 -7.25
C MET A 314 4.85 -11.86 -6.70
N GLY A 315 4.72 -11.93 -5.37
CA GLY A 315 3.45 -12.03 -4.64
C GLY A 315 3.06 -13.42 -4.15
N THR A 316 3.72 -14.48 -4.64
CA THR A 316 3.44 -15.89 -4.31
C THR A 316 4.73 -16.67 -4.04
N GLY A 317 4.62 -17.86 -3.45
CA GLY A 317 5.75 -18.79 -3.26
C GLY A 317 6.14 -19.54 -4.54
N GLY A 318 7.25 -20.30 -4.48
CA GLY A 318 7.80 -21.06 -5.61
C GLY A 318 6.82 -22.08 -6.21
N ASP A 319 6.12 -22.80 -5.35
CA ASP A 319 5.08 -23.81 -5.63
C ASP A 319 3.67 -23.23 -5.93
N ASN A 320 3.60 -21.90 -6.13
CA ASN A 320 2.40 -21.07 -6.20
C ASN A 320 1.55 -21.04 -4.92
N SER A 321 2.15 -21.19 -3.74
CA SER A 321 1.51 -20.83 -2.47
C SER A 321 1.12 -19.33 -2.47
N ASN A 322 -0.18 -19.08 -2.64
CA ASN A 322 -0.75 -17.76 -2.97
C ASN A 322 -1.74 -17.22 -1.92
N ARG A 323 -1.61 -17.66 -0.65
CA ARG A 323 -2.49 -17.24 0.47
C ARG A 323 -1.95 -16.06 1.28
N ALA A 324 -0.70 -15.68 1.04
CA ALA A 324 -0.14 -14.46 1.62
C ALA A 324 -0.70 -13.21 0.93
N GLY A 325 -0.22 -12.05 1.36
CA GLY A 325 -0.54 -10.79 0.75
C GLY A 325 0.39 -9.70 1.22
N GLY A 326 0.54 -8.67 0.40
CA GLY A 326 1.40 -7.53 0.61
C GLY A 326 1.20 -6.45 -0.45
N SER A 327 2.10 -5.49 -0.48
CA SER A 327 2.05 -4.37 -1.42
C SER A 327 3.44 -4.16 -1.99
N PHE A 328 3.59 -4.20 -3.31
CA PHE A 328 4.86 -4.06 -4.03
C PHE A 328 4.90 -2.75 -4.82
N PHE A 329 6.06 -2.08 -4.87
CA PHE A 329 6.23 -0.82 -5.60
C PHE A 329 7.34 -0.91 -6.67
N GLU A 330 8.49 -1.43 -6.29
CA GLU A 330 9.62 -1.69 -7.18
C GLU A 330 10.53 -2.78 -6.61
N GLY A 331 11.30 -3.43 -7.48
CA GLY A 331 12.31 -4.40 -7.10
C GLY A 331 13.19 -4.80 -8.28
N VAL A 332 14.37 -5.34 -7.97
CA VAL A 332 15.33 -5.82 -8.98
C VAL A 332 15.97 -7.13 -8.55
N MET A 333 16.44 -7.89 -9.52
CA MET A 333 17.39 -8.99 -9.32
C MET A 333 18.69 -8.67 -10.07
N THR A 334 19.83 -9.04 -9.50
CA THR A 334 21.18 -8.75 -10.03
C THR A 334 22.00 -10.02 -10.24
N SER A 335 22.81 -10.06 -11.30
CA SER A 335 23.85 -11.07 -11.46
C SER A 335 25.08 -10.71 -10.61
N GLY A 336 25.58 -11.65 -9.82
CA GLY A 336 26.68 -11.42 -8.89
C GLY A 336 26.21 -11.02 -7.49
N TYR A 337 27.12 -11.04 -6.51
CA TYR A 337 26.85 -10.71 -5.11
C TYR A 337 27.11 -9.22 -4.85
N PRO A 338 26.09 -8.37 -4.63
CA PRO A 338 26.31 -6.93 -4.54
C PRO A 338 27.13 -6.51 -3.32
N SER A 339 27.97 -5.49 -3.49
CA SER A 339 28.73 -4.91 -2.37
C SER A 339 27.82 -4.11 -1.44
N ASP A 340 28.17 -4.00 -0.15
CA ASP A 340 27.38 -3.20 0.79
C ASP A 340 27.25 -1.73 0.37
N ALA A 341 28.30 -1.17 -0.23
CA ALA A 341 28.30 0.19 -0.76
C ALA A 341 27.34 0.38 -1.95
N ALA A 342 27.04 -0.68 -2.70
CA ALA A 342 26.04 -0.63 -3.78
C ALA A 342 24.63 -0.61 -3.19
N ASP A 343 24.33 -1.49 -2.22
CA ASP A 343 23.03 -1.53 -1.54
C ASP A 343 22.74 -0.20 -0.81
N ASP A 344 23.74 0.36 -0.12
CA ASP A 344 23.60 1.63 0.60
C ASP A 344 23.37 2.81 -0.36
N ALA A 345 23.99 2.79 -1.55
CA ALA A 345 23.75 3.78 -2.60
C ALA A 345 22.37 3.64 -3.25
N VAL A 346 21.87 2.40 -3.42
CA VAL A 346 20.51 2.12 -3.88
C VAL A 346 19.48 2.58 -2.85
N GLN A 347 19.67 2.31 -1.55
CA GLN A 347 18.82 2.85 -0.48
C GLN A 347 18.82 4.39 -0.49
N ALA A 348 19.98 5.04 -0.69
CA ALA A 348 20.02 6.49 -0.79
C ALA A 348 19.22 7.03 -1.99
N ASN A 349 19.26 6.33 -3.14
CA ASN A 349 18.42 6.64 -4.29
C ASN A 349 16.91 6.45 -3.96
N ILE A 350 16.52 5.33 -3.35
CA ILE A 350 15.14 5.03 -2.94
C ILE A 350 14.60 6.12 -1.99
N VAL A 351 15.36 6.50 -0.97
CA VAL A 351 15.02 7.60 -0.05
C VAL A 351 14.86 8.93 -0.79
N SER A 352 15.69 9.20 -1.80
CA SER A 352 15.57 10.40 -2.62
C SER A 352 14.36 10.41 -3.56
N ALA A 353 13.75 9.25 -3.82
CA ALA A 353 12.54 9.14 -4.64
C ALA A 353 11.31 9.75 -3.94
N GLY A 354 11.30 9.83 -2.62
CA GLY A 354 10.24 10.50 -1.86
C GLY A 354 8.89 9.78 -1.92
N TYR A 355 8.87 8.52 -1.49
CA TYR A 355 7.66 7.72 -1.29
C TYR A 355 6.76 8.31 -0.19
N ALA A 356 5.46 8.45 -0.45
CA ALA A 356 4.45 8.85 0.54
C ALA A 356 3.04 8.38 0.14
N GLY A 357 2.13 8.25 1.11
CA GLY A 357 0.76 7.74 0.92
C GLY A 357 0.52 6.44 1.70
N ASP A 358 -0.66 5.84 1.49
CA ASP A 358 -1.06 4.60 2.15
C ASP A 358 -0.58 3.37 1.39
N THR A 359 -0.03 2.41 2.13
CA THR A 359 0.46 1.16 1.57
C THR A 359 -0.36 -0.06 1.99
N ALA A 360 -1.36 0.13 2.85
CA ALA A 360 -2.42 -0.83 3.18
C ALA A 360 -3.42 -1.05 2.03
N GLY A 361 -3.46 -0.14 1.04
CA GLY A 361 -4.53 -0.07 0.04
C GLY A 361 -5.85 0.42 0.66
N VAL A 362 -6.89 0.54 -0.14
CA VAL A 362 -8.25 0.66 0.41
C VAL A 362 -8.59 -0.69 1.03
N ALA A 363 -8.54 -0.79 2.36
CA ALA A 363 -8.73 -2.05 3.08
C ALA A 363 -10.05 -2.72 2.62
N PRO A 364 -9.98 -3.83 1.86
CA PRO A 364 -11.18 -4.49 1.38
C PRO A 364 -11.83 -5.14 2.61
N ALA A 365 -13.14 -4.98 2.76
CA ALA A 365 -13.80 -5.16 4.03
C ALA A 365 -14.86 -6.26 3.97
N THR A 366 -15.02 -7.00 5.06
CA THR A 366 -15.99 -8.10 5.08
C THR A 366 -17.42 -7.58 5.07
N ILE A 367 -18.30 -8.27 4.36
CA ILE A 367 -19.74 -8.08 4.52
C ILE A 367 -20.21 -9.15 5.52
N ALA A 368 -20.42 -8.77 6.77
CA ALA A 368 -20.97 -9.67 7.77
C ALA A 368 -22.41 -10.04 7.42
N GLY A 369 -22.83 -11.27 7.74
CA GLY A 369 -24.13 -11.83 7.40
C GLY A 369 -24.75 -12.68 8.51
N PRO A 370 -25.92 -13.29 8.23
CA PRO A 370 -26.73 -13.98 9.23
C PRO A 370 -25.97 -15.10 9.97
N GLY A 371 -26.13 -15.15 11.30
CA GLY A 371 -25.49 -16.15 12.15
C GLY A 371 -23.99 -15.93 12.42
N GLY A 372 -23.45 -14.74 12.12
CA GLY A 372 -22.01 -14.46 12.30
C GLY A 372 -21.13 -15.04 11.18
N THR A 373 -21.73 -15.23 10.01
CA THR A 373 -21.06 -15.60 8.76
C THR A 373 -20.65 -14.34 8.00
N CYS A 374 -19.91 -14.50 6.90
CA CYS A 374 -19.58 -13.44 5.95
C CYS A 374 -20.10 -13.80 4.56
N VAL A 375 -20.36 -12.78 3.72
CA VAL A 375 -20.64 -12.94 2.29
C VAL A 375 -19.35 -13.37 1.61
N ASP A 376 -19.42 -14.50 0.94
CA ASP A 376 -18.30 -15.32 0.48
C ASP A 376 -18.55 -15.73 -0.98
N VAL A 377 -17.49 -15.87 -1.78
CA VAL A 377 -17.61 -16.43 -3.14
C VAL A 377 -17.05 -17.84 -3.15
N THR A 378 -17.85 -18.83 -3.55
CA THR A 378 -17.37 -20.22 -3.67
C THR A 378 -16.13 -20.30 -4.54
N GLY A 379 -15.02 -20.70 -3.95
CA GLY A 379 -13.77 -20.89 -4.68
C GLY A 379 -12.56 -20.96 -3.79
N ASP A 380 -12.59 -20.37 -2.58
CA ASP A 380 -11.40 -20.21 -1.73
C ASP A 380 -10.38 -19.36 -2.52
N ASP A 381 -10.76 -18.09 -2.73
CA ASP A 381 -10.06 -17.02 -3.46
C ASP A 381 -9.87 -17.21 -4.98
N VAL A 382 -10.00 -18.42 -5.51
CA VAL A 382 -9.78 -18.72 -6.95
C VAL A 382 -11.07 -18.72 -7.78
N ALA A 383 -12.08 -17.98 -7.30
CA ALA A 383 -13.44 -17.99 -7.84
C ALA A 383 -13.59 -17.22 -9.17
N GLY A 384 -13.84 -17.96 -10.26
CA GLY A 384 -14.05 -17.41 -11.60
C GLY A 384 -15.42 -16.74 -11.82
N ARG A 385 -15.66 -16.25 -13.04
CA ARG A 385 -16.96 -15.66 -13.42
C ARG A 385 -18.11 -16.65 -13.23
N SER A 386 -19.23 -16.16 -12.70
CA SER A 386 -20.42 -16.93 -12.33
C SER A 386 -20.22 -17.91 -11.18
N ALA A 387 -19.15 -17.76 -10.39
CA ALA A 387 -19.03 -18.40 -9.10
C ALA A 387 -20.19 -18.01 -8.17
N ALA A 388 -20.51 -18.89 -7.24
CA ALA A 388 -21.65 -18.73 -6.36
C ALA A 388 -21.33 -17.80 -5.20
N VAL A 389 -22.21 -16.85 -4.90
CA VAL A 389 -22.09 -16.05 -3.67
C VAL A 389 -22.92 -16.72 -2.58
N GLN A 390 -22.33 -16.90 -1.40
CA GLN A 390 -22.84 -17.72 -0.32
C GLN A 390 -22.55 -17.10 1.06
N LEU A 391 -23.03 -17.75 2.12
CA LEU A 391 -22.55 -17.56 3.49
C LEU A 391 -21.46 -18.57 3.82
N TRP A 392 -20.41 -18.09 4.47
CA TRP A 392 -19.35 -18.91 5.04
C TRP A 392 -18.83 -18.32 6.36
N GLY A 393 -17.99 -19.07 7.09
CA GLY A 393 -17.37 -18.55 8.31
C GLY A 393 -16.41 -17.40 7.98
N CYS A 394 -16.51 -16.28 8.70
CA CYS A 394 -15.67 -15.11 8.44
C CYS A 394 -14.17 -15.43 8.59
N GLN A 395 -13.39 -15.17 7.54
CA GLN A 395 -11.96 -15.46 7.43
C GLN A 395 -11.21 -14.17 7.07
N SER A 396 -10.35 -13.69 7.98
CA SER A 396 -9.58 -12.44 7.81
C SER A 396 -8.45 -12.52 6.75
N ALA A 397 -8.38 -13.62 6.01
CA ALA A 397 -7.39 -13.87 4.97
C ALA A 397 -8.00 -14.47 3.69
N ALA A 398 -9.34 -14.60 3.60
CA ALA A 398 -10.01 -15.08 2.39
C ALA A 398 -10.40 -13.87 1.53
N ALA A 399 -9.64 -13.57 0.48
CA ALA A 399 -9.91 -12.46 -0.44
C ALA A 399 -11.36 -12.47 -0.99
N ASP A 400 -11.94 -13.63 -1.24
CA ASP A 400 -13.33 -13.84 -1.65
C ASP A 400 -14.41 -13.38 -0.64
N GLN A 401 -14.01 -13.09 0.60
CA GLN A 401 -14.85 -12.47 1.64
C GLN A 401 -14.58 -10.98 1.85
N HIS A 402 -13.55 -10.40 1.22
CA HIS A 402 -13.21 -8.99 1.35
C HIS A 402 -13.70 -8.20 0.15
N TRP A 403 -14.60 -7.24 0.41
CA TRP A 403 -15.32 -6.48 -0.59
C TRP A 403 -14.95 -5.00 -0.54
N THR A 404 -14.72 -4.40 -1.71
CA THR A 404 -14.60 -2.95 -1.89
C THR A 404 -15.98 -2.39 -2.24
N HIS A 405 -16.43 -1.32 -1.56
CA HIS A 405 -17.64 -0.60 -1.95
C HIS A 405 -17.27 0.62 -2.80
N ASP A 406 -17.78 0.64 -4.03
CA ASP A 406 -17.41 1.64 -5.04
C ASP A 406 -18.37 2.83 -5.05
N ALA A 407 -17.85 3.97 -5.51
CA ALA A 407 -18.59 5.22 -5.68
C ALA A 407 -19.82 5.11 -6.63
N ASP A 408 -19.87 4.06 -7.45
CA ASP A 408 -20.97 3.75 -8.36
C ASP A 408 -22.00 2.77 -7.78
N GLY A 409 -21.86 2.39 -6.51
CA GLY A 409 -22.75 1.48 -5.76
C GLY A 409 -22.52 -0.02 -6.03
N SER A 410 -21.42 -0.44 -6.66
CA SER A 410 -21.06 -1.86 -6.68
C SER A 410 -20.27 -2.29 -5.45
N LEU A 411 -20.37 -3.59 -5.14
CA LEU A 411 -19.51 -4.29 -4.19
C LEU A 411 -18.59 -5.23 -4.98
N ARG A 412 -17.28 -4.99 -4.93
CA ARG A 412 -16.25 -5.72 -5.70
C ARG A 412 -15.41 -6.65 -4.83
N THR A 413 -15.19 -7.88 -5.27
CA THR A 413 -14.10 -8.76 -4.81
C THR A 413 -13.51 -9.54 -6.00
N LEU A 414 -12.25 -9.99 -5.91
CA LEU A 414 -11.55 -10.74 -6.96
C LEU A 414 -11.69 -10.11 -8.37
N GLY A 415 -11.65 -8.77 -8.43
CA GLY A 415 -11.82 -7.98 -9.66
C GLY A 415 -13.22 -8.00 -10.31
N ARG A 416 -14.24 -8.49 -9.60
CA ARG A 416 -15.62 -8.70 -10.09
C ARG A 416 -16.66 -8.20 -9.10
N CYS A 417 -17.90 -8.07 -9.56
CA CYS A 417 -19.00 -7.46 -8.82
C CYS A 417 -19.98 -8.49 -8.24
N LEU A 418 -20.54 -8.17 -7.08
CA LEU A 418 -21.71 -8.84 -6.48
C LEU A 418 -22.92 -8.67 -7.42
N ASP A 419 -23.35 -9.73 -8.10
CA ASP A 419 -24.23 -9.66 -9.27
C ASP A 419 -25.47 -10.56 -9.11
N ILE A 420 -26.66 -10.03 -9.40
CA ILE A 420 -27.88 -10.83 -9.49
C ILE A 420 -27.91 -11.56 -10.84
N VAL A 421 -27.90 -12.90 -10.81
CA VAL A 421 -27.79 -13.76 -11.99
C VAL A 421 -28.74 -13.33 -13.12
N GLY A 422 -28.16 -12.95 -14.26
CA GLY A 422 -28.88 -12.55 -15.46
C GLY A 422 -29.56 -11.19 -15.37
N ASN A 423 -29.11 -10.32 -14.46
CA ASN A 423 -29.72 -9.01 -14.16
C ASN A 423 -31.21 -9.12 -13.75
N SER A 424 -31.57 -10.23 -13.10
CA SER A 424 -32.97 -10.58 -12.80
C SER A 424 -33.60 -9.67 -11.74
N THR A 425 -34.90 -9.44 -11.86
CA THR A 425 -35.73 -8.79 -10.83
C THR A 425 -36.78 -9.75 -10.25
N ALA A 426 -36.59 -11.06 -10.39
CA ALA A 426 -37.47 -12.07 -9.81
C ALA A 426 -37.10 -12.34 -8.35
N GLN A 427 -38.11 -12.62 -7.51
CA GLN A 427 -37.90 -13.10 -6.15
C GLN A 427 -37.15 -14.45 -6.17
N ASN A 428 -36.23 -14.64 -5.23
CA ASN A 428 -35.33 -15.81 -5.12
C ASN A 428 -34.34 -15.97 -6.28
N ALA A 429 -34.12 -14.92 -7.09
CA ALA A 429 -33.02 -14.92 -8.05
C ALA A 429 -31.68 -14.99 -7.30
N GLN A 430 -30.79 -15.89 -7.75
CA GLN A 430 -29.54 -16.17 -7.05
C GLN A 430 -28.51 -15.06 -7.28
N VAL A 431 -27.58 -14.89 -6.35
CA VAL A 431 -26.46 -13.94 -6.46
C VAL A 431 -25.18 -14.69 -6.84
N GLN A 432 -24.35 -14.10 -7.68
CA GLN A 432 -23.09 -14.64 -8.22
C GLN A 432 -21.99 -13.58 -8.19
N LEU A 433 -20.74 -14.00 -8.39
CA LEU A 433 -19.65 -13.10 -8.74
C LEU A 433 -19.59 -12.97 -10.27
N TYR A 434 -19.64 -11.75 -10.81
CA TYR A 434 -19.65 -11.53 -12.27
C TYR A 434 -18.84 -10.32 -12.71
N ASP A 435 -18.40 -10.32 -13.97
CA ASP A 435 -17.64 -9.21 -14.56
C ASP A 435 -18.43 -7.90 -14.40
N CYS A 436 -17.79 -6.88 -13.80
CA CYS A 436 -18.40 -5.59 -13.57
C CYS A 436 -18.75 -4.91 -14.90
N ASN A 437 -20.04 -4.68 -15.13
CA ASN A 437 -20.58 -4.20 -16.40
C ASN A 437 -21.60 -3.05 -16.23
N GLY A 438 -21.78 -2.58 -14.99
CA GLY A 438 -22.57 -1.38 -14.67
C GLY A 438 -24.09 -1.58 -14.68
N VAL A 439 -24.62 -2.80 -14.87
CA VAL A 439 -26.06 -3.05 -14.79
C VAL A 439 -26.61 -2.85 -13.38
N GLY A 440 -27.89 -2.50 -13.27
CA GLY A 440 -28.55 -2.25 -11.98
C GLY A 440 -28.59 -3.47 -11.05
N GLY A 441 -28.44 -4.69 -11.57
CA GLY A 441 -28.31 -5.92 -10.78
C GLY A 441 -26.96 -6.11 -10.09
N GLN A 442 -25.99 -5.21 -10.32
CA GLN A 442 -24.71 -5.13 -9.62
C GLN A 442 -24.68 -4.01 -8.56
N LYS A 443 -25.81 -3.32 -8.35
CA LYS A 443 -25.90 -2.13 -7.50
C LYS A 443 -26.55 -2.46 -6.16
N TRP A 444 -25.89 -2.09 -5.08
CA TRP A 444 -26.30 -2.41 -3.73
C TRP A 444 -26.23 -1.16 -2.86
N VAL A 445 -27.19 -1.04 -1.96
CA VAL A 445 -27.35 0.07 -1.04
C VAL A 445 -27.57 -0.57 0.32
N GLN A 446 -26.60 -0.40 1.23
CA GLN A 446 -26.81 -0.71 2.64
C GLN A 446 -27.96 0.18 3.17
N ARG A 447 -28.65 -0.26 4.22
CA ARG A 447 -29.75 0.53 4.79
C ARG A 447 -29.64 0.57 6.30
N ALA A 448 -30.26 1.59 6.89
CA ALA A 448 -30.39 1.74 8.34
C ALA A 448 -31.15 0.60 9.05
N ASP A 449 -31.86 -0.27 8.32
CA ASP A 449 -32.43 -1.52 8.86
C ASP A 449 -31.48 -2.73 8.72
N GLY A 450 -30.23 -2.52 8.34
CA GLY A 450 -29.25 -3.58 8.11
C GLY A 450 -29.52 -4.41 6.86
N SER A 451 -30.44 -4.01 5.98
CA SER A 451 -30.67 -4.73 4.72
C SER A 451 -29.78 -4.22 3.59
N LEU A 452 -29.16 -5.13 2.85
CA LEU A 452 -28.38 -4.81 1.66
C LEU A 452 -29.31 -4.86 0.43
N PHE A 453 -29.81 -3.71 0.03
CA PHE A 453 -30.87 -3.55 -0.96
C PHE A 453 -30.34 -3.37 -2.38
N ASN A 454 -30.96 -4.01 -3.36
CA ASN A 454 -30.71 -3.79 -4.79
C ASN A 454 -31.78 -2.86 -5.41
N PRO A 455 -31.42 -1.63 -5.82
CA PRO A 455 -32.40 -0.64 -6.33
C PRO A 455 -33.15 -1.06 -7.59
N GLN A 456 -32.53 -1.84 -8.49
CA GLN A 456 -33.17 -2.27 -9.73
C GLN A 456 -34.29 -3.28 -9.51
N SER A 457 -34.09 -4.23 -8.60
CA SER A 457 -35.04 -5.33 -8.34
C SER A 457 -36.07 -5.00 -7.25
N GLY A 458 -35.83 -3.96 -6.45
CA GLY A 458 -36.66 -3.60 -5.30
C GLY A 458 -36.57 -4.61 -4.15
N ARG A 459 -35.47 -5.35 -4.06
CA ARG A 459 -35.28 -6.51 -3.17
C ARG A 459 -34.00 -6.43 -2.36
N CYS A 460 -33.94 -7.21 -1.30
CA CYS A 460 -32.82 -7.27 -0.38
C CYS A 460 -32.02 -8.56 -0.58
N LEU A 461 -30.71 -8.53 -0.33
CA LEU A 461 -29.89 -9.73 -0.18
C LEU A 461 -30.47 -10.58 0.95
N ASP A 462 -30.54 -11.88 0.74
CA ASP A 462 -31.34 -12.80 1.55
C ASP A 462 -30.65 -14.15 1.67
N SER A 463 -30.58 -14.65 2.90
CA SER A 463 -30.21 -16.04 3.16
C SER A 463 -31.45 -16.94 3.14
N PRO A 464 -31.57 -17.89 2.19
CA PRO A 464 -32.81 -18.62 1.97
C PRO A 464 -33.30 -19.39 3.21
N ASN A 465 -34.51 -19.07 3.68
CA ASN A 465 -35.16 -19.70 4.83
C ASN A 465 -34.39 -19.54 6.16
N ASP A 466 -33.75 -18.38 6.38
CA ASP A 466 -32.94 -18.07 7.57
C ASP A 466 -31.79 -19.08 7.80
N ALA A 467 -31.29 -19.72 6.74
CA ALA A 467 -30.16 -20.64 6.82
C ALA A 467 -28.84 -19.88 7.12
N THR A 468 -28.01 -20.43 8.00
CA THR A 468 -26.72 -19.82 8.40
C THR A 468 -25.56 -20.82 8.32
N ALA A 469 -25.72 -21.91 7.57
CA ALA A 469 -24.68 -22.91 7.41
C ALA A 469 -23.69 -22.48 6.33
N ASN A 470 -22.40 -22.75 6.52
CA ASN A 470 -21.38 -22.64 5.48
C ASN A 470 -21.85 -23.38 4.21
N GLY A 471 -21.81 -22.71 3.06
CA GLY A 471 -22.35 -23.23 1.80
C GLY A 471 -23.74 -22.73 1.43
N THR A 472 -24.37 -21.88 2.26
CA THR A 472 -25.71 -21.36 1.99
C THR A 472 -25.68 -20.33 0.86
N ARG A 473 -26.11 -20.74 -0.34
CA ARG A 473 -26.20 -19.86 -1.52
C ARG A 473 -27.12 -18.67 -1.27
N LEU A 474 -26.63 -17.46 -1.52
CA LEU A 474 -27.38 -16.22 -1.34
C LEU A 474 -28.25 -15.89 -2.56
N GLN A 475 -29.37 -15.21 -2.28
CA GLN A 475 -30.37 -14.80 -3.25
C GLN A 475 -30.84 -13.37 -2.99
N ILE A 476 -31.68 -12.83 -3.87
CA ILE A 476 -32.53 -11.66 -3.56
C ILE A 476 -33.94 -12.09 -3.18
N HIS A 477 -34.51 -11.46 -2.16
CA HIS A 477 -35.89 -11.69 -1.71
C HIS A 477 -36.62 -10.37 -1.44
N ASP A 478 -37.95 -10.41 -1.42
CA ASP A 478 -38.77 -9.27 -1.01
C ASP A 478 -38.32 -8.82 0.40
N CYS A 479 -38.02 -7.54 0.58
CA CYS A 479 -37.50 -7.04 1.85
C CYS A 479 -38.53 -7.24 2.97
N ASN A 480 -38.21 -8.08 3.95
CA ASN A 480 -39.12 -8.58 4.98
C ASN A 480 -38.65 -8.27 6.42
N GLY A 481 -37.40 -7.81 6.56
CA GLY A 481 -36.81 -7.38 7.83
C GLY A 481 -36.43 -8.51 8.80
N THR A 482 -36.43 -9.78 8.37
CA THR A 482 -35.96 -10.90 9.21
C THR A 482 -34.43 -10.90 9.33
N ASP A 483 -33.91 -11.76 10.21
CA ASP A 483 -32.47 -11.90 10.42
C ASP A 483 -31.76 -12.48 9.18
N ALA A 484 -32.44 -13.22 8.30
CA ALA A 484 -31.92 -13.65 6.99
C ALA A 484 -31.46 -12.51 6.07
N GLN A 485 -31.94 -11.29 6.29
CA GLN A 485 -31.68 -10.12 5.46
C GLN A 485 -30.78 -9.10 6.16
N ARG A 486 -30.17 -9.45 7.29
CA ARG A 486 -29.25 -8.58 8.03
C ARG A 486 -27.82 -8.82 7.55
N PHE A 487 -27.32 -7.85 6.81
CA PHE A 487 -25.95 -7.79 6.31
C PHE A 487 -25.33 -6.46 6.74
N THR A 488 -24.04 -6.47 7.04
CA THR A 488 -23.28 -5.26 7.35
C THR A 488 -22.05 -5.22 6.46
N VAL A 489 -22.05 -4.33 5.47
CA VAL A 489 -20.81 -3.94 4.78
C VAL A 489 -19.96 -3.19 5.81
N ASN A 490 -18.87 -3.78 6.27
CA ASN A 490 -17.88 -3.05 7.06
C ASN A 490 -17.14 -2.07 6.13
N GLY A 491 -16.73 -0.91 6.61
CA GLY A 491 -16.16 0.16 5.76
C GLY A 491 -15.10 1.03 6.41
N GLY A 492 -14.38 0.47 7.39
CA GLY A 492 -13.53 1.23 8.31
C GLY A 492 -14.18 1.35 9.68
N ALA A 493 -13.84 2.39 10.43
CA ALA A 493 -14.31 2.60 11.80
C ALA A 493 -15.13 3.90 11.92
N PRO A 494 -16.06 4.03 12.88
CA PRO A 494 -16.76 5.28 13.10
C PRO A 494 -15.80 6.40 13.49
N VAL A 495 -15.96 7.60 12.92
CA VAL A 495 -15.28 8.79 13.44
C VAL A 495 -16.12 9.36 14.58
N ASN A 496 -15.66 9.15 15.80
CA ASN A 496 -16.31 9.71 16.99
C ASN A 496 -16.29 11.24 16.91
N ALA A 497 -17.42 11.87 17.23
CA ALA A 497 -17.66 13.28 17.06
C ALA A 497 -18.23 13.93 18.35
N PRO A 498 -18.29 15.27 18.43
CA PRO A 498 -18.81 15.99 19.59
C PRO A 498 -20.19 15.50 20.04
N GLY A 499 -20.42 15.48 21.36
CA GLY A 499 -21.69 15.03 21.94
C GLY A 499 -21.91 13.51 21.98
N GLY A 500 -20.90 12.70 21.61
CA GLY A 500 -21.04 11.24 21.52
C GLY A 500 -21.75 10.80 20.24
N LYS A 501 -21.64 11.63 19.19
CA LYS A 501 -22.15 11.42 17.84
C LYS A 501 -21.07 10.79 16.96
N CYS A 502 -21.41 10.46 15.73
CA CYS A 502 -20.48 10.05 14.69
C CYS A 502 -20.54 11.02 13.51
N VAL A 503 -19.44 11.10 12.74
CA VAL A 503 -19.44 11.76 11.42
C VAL A 503 -20.18 10.86 10.43
N ASP A 504 -21.18 11.44 9.79
CA ASP A 504 -22.25 10.77 9.03
C ASP A 504 -22.42 11.47 7.67
N ILE A 505 -22.89 10.76 6.64
CA ILE A 505 -23.23 11.36 5.34
C ILE A 505 -24.74 11.30 5.12
N ASP A 506 -25.34 12.47 4.89
CA ASP A 506 -26.77 12.60 4.65
C ASP A 506 -27.23 11.80 3.42
N GLY A 507 -28.27 10.97 3.63
CA GLY A 507 -28.94 10.19 2.59
C GLY A 507 -29.00 8.67 2.79
N ASP A 508 -28.68 8.13 3.98
CA ASP A 508 -28.67 6.70 4.33
C ASP A 508 -27.94 5.85 3.26
N ASP A 509 -26.61 5.78 3.32
CA ASP A 509 -25.72 4.97 2.46
C ASP A 509 -25.78 5.25 0.93
N ASN A 510 -26.63 6.16 0.46
CA ASN A 510 -26.71 6.54 -0.97
C ASN A 510 -25.71 7.65 -1.38
N GLY A 511 -24.86 8.11 -0.44
CA GLY A 511 -24.05 9.32 -0.52
C GLY A 511 -23.35 9.56 -1.86
N GLY A 512 -23.91 10.47 -2.65
CA GLY A 512 -23.30 10.97 -3.87
C GLY A 512 -22.42 12.20 -3.60
N ASN A 513 -21.82 12.75 -4.65
CA ASN A 513 -21.15 14.04 -4.56
C ASN A 513 -22.13 15.11 -4.05
N LEU A 514 -21.63 16.00 -3.19
CA LEU A 514 -22.38 17.07 -2.53
C LEU A 514 -23.35 16.60 -1.43
N SER A 515 -23.38 15.30 -1.06
CA SER A 515 -24.10 14.87 0.15
C SER A 515 -23.47 15.49 1.39
N ALA A 516 -24.28 16.02 2.30
CA ALA A 516 -23.79 16.74 3.46
C ALA A 516 -23.08 15.81 4.45
N ALA A 517 -21.86 16.17 4.88
CA ALA A 517 -21.25 15.56 6.06
C ALA A 517 -21.88 16.17 7.31
N GLN A 518 -22.35 15.36 8.24
CA GLN A 518 -23.14 15.80 9.39
C GLN A 518 -22.81 15.03 10.68
N LEU A 519 -23.40 15.47 11.79
CA LEU A 519 -23.47 14.71 13.03
C LEU A 519 -24.71 13.82 13.04
N TRP A 520 -24.55 12.57 13.46
CA TRP A 520 -25.66 11.66 13.74
C TRP A 520 -25.39 10.74 14.94
N ASP A 521 -26.43 10.06 15.44
CA ASP A 521 -26.26 9.02 16.47
C ASP A 521 -25.50 7.84 15.88
N CYS A 522 -24.41 7.41 16.54
CA CYS A 522 -23.56 6.32 16.05
C CYS A 522 -24.33 5.00 15.85
N GLN A 523 -24.28 4.46 14.64
CA GLN A 523 -24.94 3.23 14.21
C GLN A 523 -23.90 2.18 13.80
N PRO A 524 -23.90 0.97 14.38
CA PRO A 524 -22.87 -0.05 14.14
C PRO A 524 -23.03 -0.81 12.80
N TYR A 525 -23.79 -0.26 11.85
CA TYR A 525 -24.15 -0.89 10.58
C TYR A 525 -24.35 0.09 9.41
N ALA A 526 -24.24 1.40 9.67
CA ALA A 526 -24.46 2.44 8.67
C ALA A 526 -23.09 2.78 8.02
N LEU A 527 -22.95 2.49 6.74
CA LEU A 527 -21.66 2.53 6.04
C LEU A 527 -21.19 3.99 5.87
N ASP A 528 -22.13 4.91 5.61
CA ASP A 528 -21.97 6.37 5.68
C ASP A 528 -21.36 6.93 6.99
N GLN A 529 -21.39 6.17 8.09
CA GLN A 529 -20.73 6.52 9.35
C GLN A 529 -19.39 5.82 9.59
N HIS A 530 -19.03 4.81 8.78
CA HIS A 530 -17.76 4.09 8.89
C HIS A 530 -16.77 4.62 7.86
N TRP A 531 -15.59 5.01 8.33
CA TRP A 531 -14.59 5.71 7.54
C TRP A 531 -13.27 4.95 7.53
N VAL A 532 -12.71 4.74 6.34
CA VAL A 532 -11.30 4.37 6.17
C VAL A 532 -10.48 5.65 6.26
N HIS A 533 -9.65 5.77 7.29
CA HIS A 533 -8.61 6.81 7.35
C HIS A 533 -7.40 6.33 6.54
N ALA A 534 -7.29 6.84 5.31
CA ALA A 534 -6.17 6.54 4.44
C ALA A 534 -4.95 7.42 4.78
N ALA A 535 -3.74 6.90 4.64
CA ALA A 535 -2.51 7.60 5.00
C ALA A 535 -2.09 8.73 4.03
N ASP A 536 -2.87 9.02 2.98
CA ASP A 536 -2.83 10.31 2.27
C ASP A 536 -3.52 11.45 3.06
N GLY A 537 -4.17 11.10 4.19
CA GLY A 537 -4.93 11.98 5.06
C GLY A 537 -6.42 12.05 4.68
N SER A 538 -6.87 11.36 3.64
CA SER A 538 -8.29 11.32 3.30
C SER A 538 -9.07 10.42 4.27
N LEU A 539 -10.27 10.87 4.62
CA LEU A 539 -11.27 10.03 5.28
C LEU A 539 -12.24 9.57 4.19
N ARG A 540 -12.32 8.26 3.98
CA ARG A 540 -13.07 7.67 2.87
C ARG A 540 -14.26 6.85 3.35
N THR A 541 -15.44 7.06 2.77
CA THR A 541 -16.61 6.19 2.90
C THR A 541 -17.40 6.20 1.59
N LEU A 542 -18.23 5.17 1.34
CA LEU A 542 -19.06 5.05 0.13
C LEU A 542 -18.29 5.23 -1.21
N GLY A 543 -17.00 4.85 -1.23
CA GLY A 543 -16.10 5.03 -2.37
C GLY A 543 -15.65 6.48 -2.63
N ARG A 544 -15.92 7.40 -1.70
CA ARG A 544 -15.71 8.85 -1.78
C ARG A 544 -14.94 9.39 -0.57
N CYS A 545 -14.57 10.67 -0.61
CA CYS A 545 -13.76 11.36 0.38
C CYS A 545 -14.57 12.42 1.14
N LEU A 546 -14.26 12.62 2.42
CA LEU A 546 -14.71 13.77 3.21
C LEU A 546 -14.07 15.04 2.66
N ASP A 547 -14.88 15.91 2.06
CA ASP A 547 -14.46 17.04 1.22
C ASP A 547 -14.95 18.38 1.82
N ILE A 548 -14.24 19.47 1.52
CA ILE A 548 -14.66 20.84 1.88
C ILE A 548 -15.21 21.50 0.63
N ASP A 549 -16.51 21.80 0.63
CA ASP A 549 -17.30 22.33 -0.50
C ASP A 549 -16.48 23.29 -1.39
N GLY A 550 -16.34 22.91 -2.66
CA GLY A 550 -15.62 23.68 -3.67
C GLY A 550 -14.11 23.81 -3.43
N ASN A 551 -13.51 22.91 -2.67
CA ASN A 551 -12.14 22.98 -2.15
C ASN A 551 -11.87 24.27 -1.34
N GLY A 552 -12.88 24.73 -0.59
CA GLY A 552 -12.88 26.05 0.04
C GLY A 552 -11.89 26.23 1.21
N THR A 553 -11.53 27.49 1.48
CA THR A 553 -10.63 27.87 2.60
C THR A 553 -11.17 29.03 3.44
N ALA A 554 -12.46 29.34 3.32
CA ALA A 554 -13.12 30.31 4.19
C ALA A 554 -13.54 29.66 5.52
N GLN A 555 -13.64 30.47 6.57
CA GLN A 555 -14.26 30.03 7.82
C GLN A 555 -15.74 29.71 7.58
N ASP A 556 -16.25 28.69 8.26
CA ASP A 556 -17.62 28.16 8.17
C ASP A 556 -17.98 27.58 6.78
N THR A 557 -16.99 27.29 5.93
CA THR A 557 -17.20 26.50 4.69
C THR A 557 -17.67 25.11 5.09
N GLN A 558 -18.71 24.62 4.41
CA GLN A 558 -19.36 23.36 4.75
C GLN A 558 -18.53 22.15 4.29
N VAL A 559 -18.74 21.02 4.93
CA VAL A 559 -18.13 19.74 4.59
C VAL A 559 -19.18 18.84 3.92
N GLU A 560 -18.73 17.97 3.02
CA GLU A 560 -19.54 17.07 2.20
C GLU A 560 -18.80 15.78 1.86
N LEU A 561 -19.49 14.89 1.15
CA LEU A 561 -18.91 13.74 0.49
C LEU A 561 -18.68 14.08 -1.00
N TYR A 562 -17.49 13.80 -1.53
CA TYR A 562 -17.16 14.03 -2.94
C TYR A 562 -16.22 12.94 -3.47
N ASP A 563 -16.23 12.68 -4.78
CA ASP A 563 -15.30 11.74 -5.42
C ASP A 563 -13.84 12.09 -5.09
N CYS A 564 -13.04 11.10 -4.68
CA CYS A 564 -11.65 11.32 -4.28
C CYS A 564 -10.79 11.74 -5.49
N ASP A 565 -10.43 13.02 -5.58
CA ASP A 565 -9.62 13.59 -6.66
C ASP A 565 -8.25 14.11 -6.17
N GLY A 566 -8.00 14.04 -4.86
CA GLY A 566 -6.72 14.36 -4.24
C GLY A 566 -6.49 15.84 -3.99
N VAL A 567 -7.53 16.69 -4.05
CA VAL A 567 -7.40 18.11 -3.67
C VAL A 567 -7.14 18.29 -2.18
N GLY A 568 -6.51 19.40 -1.80
CA GLY A 568 -6.12 19.68 -0.42
C GLY A 568 -7.30 19.81 0.56
N GLY A 569 -8.53 19.99 0.07
CA GLY A 569 -9.77 19.98 0.85
C GLY A 569 -10.18 18.59 1.35
N GLN A 570 -9.69 17.52 0.72
CA GLN A 570 -9.96 16.13 1.11
C GLN A 570 -9.01 15.60 2.20
N VAL A 571 -7.99 16.39 2.57
CA VAL A 571 -6.92 15.97 3.50
C VAL A 571 -7.25 16.42 4.93
N TRP A 572 -7.27 15.48 5.86
CA TRP A 572 -7.54 15.69 7.28
C TRP A 572 -6.42 15.08 8.14
N GLN A 573 -6.07 15.75 9.24
CA GLN A 573 -4.98 15.33 10.12
C GLN A 573 -5.42 15.40 11.57
N GLN A 574 -5.55 14.24 12.21
CA GLN A 574 -5.82 14.12 13.64
C GLN A 574 -4.67 14.73 14.46
N GLN A 575 -4.98 15.79 15.19
CA GLN A 575 -4.06 16.47 16.09
C GLN A 575 -4.07 15.83 17.49
N SER A 576 -2.98 16.00 18.23
CA SER A 576 -2.82 15.46 19.59
C SER A 576 -3.77 16.06 20.63
N ASP A 577 -4.44 17.16 20.31
CA ASP A 577 -5.48 17.77 21.15
C ASP A 577 -6.89 17.22 20.84
N GLY A 578 -7.03 16.31 19.87
CA GLY A 578 -8.30 15.75 19.43
C GLY A 578 -9.01 16.52 18.31
N SER A 579 -8.40 17.52 17.68
CA SER A 579 -8.96 18.18 16.49
C SER A 579 -8.60 17.48 15.18
N LEU A 580 -9.48 17.53 14.18
CA LEU A 580 -9.19 17.11 12.80
C LEU A 580 -8.87 18.36 11.96
N LEU A 581 -7.58 18.60 11.71
CA LEU A 581 -7.10 19.75 10.95
C LEU A 581 -7.12 19.45 9.44
N ASN A 582 -7.71 20.33 8.63
CA ASN A 582 -7.46 20.37 7.20
C ASN A 582 -6.23 21.26 6.88
N PRO A 583 -5.12 20.72 6.34
CA PRO A 583 -3.88 21.49 6.16
C PRO A 583 -3.98 22.63 5.13
N GLN A 584 -4.84 22.49 4.11
CA GLN A 584 -4.99 23.51 3.05
C GLN A 584 -5.66 24.79 3.57
N SER A 585 -6.73 24.64 4.34
CA SER A 585 -7.49 25.76 4.91
C SER A 585 -6.90 26.28 6.22
N GLY A 586 -6.05 25.50 6.90
CA GLY A 586 -5.52 25.79 8.24
C GLY A 586 -6.59 25.74 9.34
N ARG A 587 -7.71 25.04 9.08
CA ARG A 587 -8.91 25.01 9.94
C ARG A 587 -9.28 23.59 10.35
N CYS A 588 -10.02 23.51 11.44
CA CYS A 588 -10.42 22.25 12.04
C CYS A 588 -11.87 21.91 11.65
N LEU A 589 -12.17 20.62 11.53
CA LEU A 589 -13.55 20.11 11.48
C LEU A 589 -14.29 20.56 12.74
N ASP A 590 -15.52 21.05 12.56
CA ASP A 590 -16.27 21.80 13.57
C ASP A 590 -17.76 21.44 13.53
N ASP A 591 -18.33 21.14 14.70
CA ASP A 591 -19.75 21.14 14.99
C ASP A 591 -20.21 22.61 15.14
N PRO A 592 -20.97 23.19 14.17
CA PRO A 592 -21.28 24.62 14.16
C PRO A 592 -21.93 25.11 15.45
N ASN A 593 -21.21 25.97 16.18
CA ASN A 593 -21.62 26.51 17.49
C ASN A 593 -21.74 25.46 18.63
N GLY A 594 -21.24 24.23 18.43
CA GLY A 594 -21.39 23.12 19.38
C GLY A 594 -22.84 22.66 19.53
N ALA A 595 -23.56 22.50 18.42
CA ALA A 595 -24.98 22.17 18.42
C ALA A 595 -25.25 20.73 18.87
N GLY A 596 -24.38 19.77 18.54
CA GLY A 596 -24.45 18.38 18.99
C GLY A 596 -25.73 17.61 18.62
N ALA A 597 -26.49 18.08 17.64
CA ALA A 597 -27.77 17.52 17.23
C ALA A 597 -27.66 16.69 15.93
N ASN A 598 -28.49 15.66 15.80
CA ASN A 598 -28.58 14.87 14.56
C ASN A 598 -28.99 15.77 13.39
N GLY A 599 -28.33 15.62 12.24
CA GLY A 599 -28.55 16.43 11.05
C GLY A 599 -27.82 17.78 11.07
N THR A 600 -26.90 18.00 12.02
CA THR A 600 -26.05 19.20 12.02
C THR A 600 -24.95 19.03 10.97
N ARG A 601 -25.05 19.73 9.83
CA ARG A 601 -23.99 19.74 8.80
C ARG A 601 -22.68 20.28 9.39
N LEU A 602 -21.60 19.55 9.17
CA LEU A 602 -20.25 19.88 9.62
C LEU A 602 -19.63 20.97 8.73
N GLN A 603 -18.69 21.71 9.32
CA GLN A 603 -17.99 22.80 8.66
C GLN A 603 -16.50 22.80 9.02
N ILE A 604 -15.70 23.62 8.33
CA ILE A 604 -14.38 24.02 8.80
C ILE A 604 -14.42 25.35 9.56
N HIS A 605 -13.82 25.39 10.75
CA HIS A 605 -13.73 26.60 11.56
C HIS A 605 -12.31 26.82 12.09
N ASP A 606 -11.97 28.06 12.45
CA ASP A 606 -10.69 28.38 13.08
C ASP A 606 -10.48 27.48 14.31
N CYS A 607 -9.32 26.81 14.38
CA CYS A 607 -9.04 25.84 15.45
C CYS A 607 -9.03 26.54 16.82
N ASN A 608 -10.05 26.29 17.62
CA ASN A 608 -10.36 26.99 18.87
C ASN A 608 -10.25 26.10 20.12
N GLY A 609 -10.02 24.80 19.94
CA GLY A 609 -9.80 23.83 21.02
C GLY A 609 -11.03 23.48 21.86
N THR A 610 -12.22 23.95 21.47
CA THR A 610 -13.48 23.65 22.17
C THR A 610 -13.93 22.20 21.94
N ALA A 611 -14.92 21.75 22.72
CA ALA A 611 -15.51 20.42 22.57
C ALA A 611 -16.16 20.18 21.19
N ALA A 612 -16.59 21.26 20.50
CA ALA A 612 -17.16 21.21 19.15
C ALA A 612 -16.16 20.82 18.06
N GLN A 613 -14.86 20.81 18.38
CA GLN A 613 -13.77 20.42 17.49
C GLN A 613 -13.03 19.18 18.00
N LYS A 614 -13.72 18.31 18.75
CA LYS A 614 -13.14 17.06 19.27
C LYS A 614 -13.72 15.87 18.54
N PHE A 615 -12.92 15.38 17.61
CA PHE A 615 -13.17 14.21 16.79
C PHE A 615 -12.07 13.17 17.03
N ALA A 616 -12.41 11.89 16.96
CA ALA A 616 -11.44 10.81 17.09
C ALA A 616 -11.64 9.77 16.00
N LEU A 617 -10.61 9.62 15.15
CA LEU A 617 -10.40 8.45 14.32
C LEU A 617 -10.06 7.27 15.25
N ASN A 618 -10.74 6.14 15.09
CA ASN A 618 -10.56 4.94 15.91
C ASN A 618 -9.70 3.87 15.22
#